data_AF-A0A803YR26-F1
#
_entry.id   AF-A0A803YR26-F1
#
_cell.length_a   1.000
_cell.length_b   1.000
_cell.length_c   1.000
_cell.angle_alpha   90.00
_cell.angle_beta   90.00
_cell.angle_gamma   90.00
#
_symmetry.space_group_name_H-M   'P 1'
#
loop_
_entity.id
_entity.type
_entity.pdbx_description
1 polymer ?
#
loop_
_entity_poly.entity_id
_entity_poly.type
_entity_poly.pdbx_seq_one_letter_code
_entity_poly.pdbx_strand_id
1 'polypeptide(L)' 'MNSLPFLVFFCFFLFLICSGFSHPPRHHLRCGYRGTFCFPGKCPNGNAYLGACRSGYSCCRWL' A
#
# COMPACT_ATOMS: atom_id res chain seq x y z
N MET A 1 -12.94 -13.92 43.20
CA MET A 1 -11.98 -13.04 42.50
C MET A 1 -12.59 -12.73 41.13
N ASN A 2 -13.04 -11.49 40.92
CA ASN A 2 -13.67 -11.10 39.66
C ASN A 2 -12.61 -11.08 38.55
N SER A 3 -12.78 -11.91 37.52
CA SER A 3 -11.85 -12.03 36.37
C SER A 3 -12.08 -10.96 35.29
N LEU A 4 -13.07 -10.09 35.50
CA LEU A 4 -13.43 -9.00 34.59
C LEU A 4 -12.27 -8.05 34.25
N PRO A 5 -11.44 -7.55 35.20
CA PRO A 5 -10.36 -6.62 34.86
C PRO A 5 -9.25 -7.28 34.04
N PHE A 6 -9.02 -8.59 34.21
CA PHE A 6 -8.05 -9.35 33.43
C PHE A 6 -8.48 -9.46 31.96
N LEU A 7 -9.77 -9.71 31.71
CA LEU A 7 -10.34 -9.76 30.36
C LEU A 7 -10.20 -8.43 29.62
N VAL A 8 -10.49 -7.31 30.30
CA VAL A 8 -10.39 -5.96 29.72
C VAL A 8 -8.94 -5.63 29.36
N PHE A 9 -8.00 -5.94 30.25
CA PHE A 9 -6.58 -5.70 30.03
C PHE A 9 -6.05 -6.52 28.83
N PHE A 10 -6.43 -7.80 28.76
CA PHE A 10 -6.01 -8.67 27.65
C PHE A 10 -6.56 -8.19 26.30
N CYS A 11 -7.83 -7.77 26.25
CA CYS A 11 -8.40 -7.16 25.05
C CYS A 11 -7.63 -5.92 24.62
N PHE A 12 -7.29 -5.02 25.55
CA PHE A 12 -6.57 -3.79 25.23
C PHE A 12 -5.21 -4.06 24.58
N PHE A 13 -4.47 -5.04 25.11
CA PHE A 13 -3.19 -5.47 24.53
C PHE A 13 -3.35 -6.06 23.12
N LEU A 14 -4.37 -6.89 22.90
CA LEU A 14 -4.64 -7.45 21.56
C LEU A 14 -4.96 -6.35 20.53
N PHE A 15 -5.77 -5.35 20.91
CA PHE A 15 -6.09 -4.23 20.02
C PHE A 15 -4.84 -3.41 19.64
N LEU A 16 -3.93 -3.15 20.58
CA LEU A 16 -2.69 -2.43 20.31
C LEU A 16 -1.79 -3.19 19.32
N ILE A 17 -1.65 -4.51 19.50
CA ILE A 17 -0.83 -5.37 18.63
C ILE A 17 -1.42 -5.42 17.21
N CYS A 18 -2.74 -5.53 17.08
CA CYS A 18 -3.41 -5.53 15.77
C CYS A 18 -3.35 -4.18 15.06
N SER A 19 -3.41 -3.07 15.79
CA SER A 19 -3.39 -1.72 15.22
C SER A 19 -2.04 -1.39 14.57
N GLY A 20 -0.93 -1.85 15.16
CA GLY A 20 0.42 -1.67 14.62
C GLY A 20 0.73 -2.46 13.35
N PHE A 21 -0.08 -3.48 13.03
CA PHE A 21 0.08 -4.34 11.85
C PHE A 21 -0.88 -3.99 10.71
N SER A 22 -1.38 -2.76 10.69
CA SER A 22 -1.94 -2.18 9.47
C SER A 22 -0.78 -1.93 8.51
N HIS A 23 -0.30 -2.99 7.83
CA HIS A 23 0.49 -2.82 6.63
C HIS A 23 -0.24 -1.77 5.80
N PRO A 24 0.40 -0.65 5.39
CA PRO A 24 -0.23 0.24 4.45
C PRO A 24 -0.65 -0.67 3.31
N PRO A 25 -1.94 -0.66 2.90
CA PRO A 25 -2.33 -1.43 1.74
C PRO A 25 -1.26 -1.08 0.72
N ARG A 26 -0.64 -2.11 0.10
CA ARG A 26 0.05 -1.90 -1.16
C ARG A 26 -1.05 -1.38 -2.07
N HIS A 27 -1.35 -0.09 -1.96
CA HIS A 27 -2.17 0.63 -2.86
C HIS A 27 -1.49 0.27 -4.15
N HIS A 28 -2.20 -0.48 -4.99
CA HIS A 28 -2.00 -0.38 -6.41
C HIS A 28 -1.97 1.11 -6.65
N LEU A 29 -0.77 1.69 -6.67
CA LEU A 29 -0.53 3.09 -6.91
C LEU A 29 -1.14 3.27 -8.27
N ARG A 30 -2.36 3.79 -8.31
CA ARG A 30 -3.06 4.00 -9.56
C ARG A 30 -2.15 4.91 -10.35
N CYS A 31 -1.74 4.45 -11.52
CA CYS A 31 -0.87 5.25 -12.36
C CYS A 31 -1.53 6.61 -12.59
N GLY A 32 -0.82 7.68 -12.25
CA GLY A 32 -1.37 9.03 -12.10
C GLY A 32 -1.20 9.62 -10.70
N TYR A 33 -0.82 8.82 -9.69
CA TYR A 33 -0.44 9.36 -8.38
C TYR A 33 1.02 9.86 -8.39
N ARG A 34 1.23 11.15 -8.07
CA ARG A 34 2.51 11.85 -7.86
C ARG A 34 3.65 11.45 -8.81
N GLY A 35 3.75 12.14 -9.96
CA GLY A 35 4.89 11.99 -10.87
C GLY A 35 4.90 10.65 -11.62
N THR A 36 3.75 9.98 -11.71
CA THR A 36 3.55 8.77 -12.50
C THR A 36 2.67 9.06 -13.70
N PHE A 37 2.95 8.41 -14.84
CA PHE A 37 2.22 8.57 -16.09
C PHE A 37 2.14 7.24 -16.84
N CYS A 38 1.11 7.09 -17.68
CA CYS A 38 0.99 5.94 -18.56
C CYS A 38 1.67 6.21 -19.90
N PHE A 39 2.51 5.30 -20.34
CA PHE A 39 3.24 5.38 -21.61
C PHE A 39 2.95 4.13 -22.47
N PRO A 40 2.71 4.28 -23.78
CA PRO A 40 2.51 3.13 -24.65
C PRO A 40 3.81 2.32 -24.78
N GLY A 41 3.76 1.01 -24.51
CA GLY A 41 4.93 0.14 -24.55
C GLY A 41 5.83 0.24 -23.29
N LYS A 42 7.15 0.30 -23.46
CA LYS A 42 8.14 0.38 -22.36
C LYS A 42 8.32 1.83 -21.88
N CYS A 43 8.62 2.01 -20.60
CA CYS A 43 8.93 3.32 -20.05
C CYS A 43 10.13 3.97 -20.74
N PRO A 44 10.12 5.31 -20.97
CA PRO A 44 11.26 6.04 -21.50
C PRO A 44 12.47 5.92 -20.57
N ASN A 45 13.66 6.09 -21.13
CA ASN A 45 14.91 5.82 -20.45
C ASN A 45 15.09 6.75 -19.24
N GLY A 46 15.40 6.18 -18.08
CA GLY A 46 15.49 6.92 -16.82
C GLY A 46 14.20 6.91 -15.99
N ASN A 47 13.11 6.30 -16.45
CA ASN A 47 11.86 6.24 -15.68
C ASN A 47 11.65 4.85 -15.06
N ALA A 48 11.16 4.80 -13.81
CA ALA A 48 10.89 3.53 -13.14
C ALA A 48 9.57 2.92 -13.61
N TYR A 49 9.59 1.64 -13.97
CA TYR A 49 8.38 0.86 -14.29
C TYR A 49 7.66 0.44 -13.00
N LEU A 50 6.38 0.80 -12.88
CA LEU A 50 5.56 0.52 -11.70
C LEU A 50 4.48 -0.54 -11.94
N GLY A 51 4.18 -0.88 -13.20
CA GLY A 51 3.15 -1.86 -13.54
C GLY A 51 2.42 -1.52 -14.84
N ALA A 52 1.30 -2.17 -15.11
CA ALA A 52 0.45 -1.89 -16.28
C ALA A 52 -0.67 -0.89 -15.95
N CYS A 53 -0.99 0.00 -16.89
CA CYS A 53 -2.14 0.90 -16.79
C CYS A 53 -3.42 0.30 -17.41
N ARG A 54 -3.35 0.04 -18.73
CA ARG A 54 -4.39 -0.54 -19.60
C ARG A 54 -3.67 -1.35 -20.67
N SER A 55 -4.38 -2.20 -21.42
CA SER A 55 -3.78 -3.06 -22.45
C SER A 55 -2.82 -2.28 -23.35
N GLY A 56 -1.53 -2.65 -23.34
CA GLY A 56 -0.46 -2.00 -24.12
C GLY A 56 0.20 -0.76 -23.50
N TYR A 57 -0.23 -0.31 -22.31
CA TYR A 57 0.34 0.86 -21.62
C TYR A 57 1.01 0.48 -20.30
N SER A 58 2.24 0.97 -20.13
CA SER A 58 3.02 0.83 -18.90
C SER A 58 2.89 2.06 -18.02
N CYS A 59 2.83 1.83 -16.71
CA CYS A 59 2.93 2.87 -15.71
C CYS A 59 4.39 3.18 -15.41
N CYS A 60 4.77 4.43 -15.60
CA CYS A 60 6.14 4.94 -15.45
C CYS A 60 6.18 6.04 -14.40
N ARG A 61 7.27 6.11 -13.65
CA ARG A 61 7.54 7.20 -12.69
C ARG A 61 8.73 8.03 -13.16
N TRP A 62 8.58 9.35 -13.14
CA TRP A 62 9.71 10.27 -13.27
C TRP A 62 10.67 10.04 -12.09
N LEU A 63 11.89 9.60 -12.38
CA LEU A 63 12.99 9.56 -11.39
C LEU A 63 13.71 10.90 -11.37
#